data_AF-A0A965GGU2-F1
#
_entry.id   AF-A0A965GGU2-F1
#
_cell.length_a   1.000
_cell.length_b   1.000
_cell.length_c   1.000
_cell.angle_alpha   90.00
_cell.angle_beta   90.00
_cell.angle_gamma   90.00
#
_symmetry.space_group_name_H-M   'P 1'
#
loop_
_entity.id
_entity.type
_entity.pdbx_description
1 polymer ?
#
loop_
_entity_poly.entity_id
_entity_poly.type
_entity_poly.pdbx_seq_one_letter_code
_entity_poly.pdbx_strand_id
1 'polypeptide(L)' 'MDVDAELISMRHIKKLLSRDCGFKIRETGYCSFFPEPLKVLTKLDPVLKKVPFGGQYFVVATP' A
#
# COMPACT_ATOMS: atom_id res chain seq x y z
N MET A 1 -8.92 19.18 5.61
CA MET A 1 -9.29 18.05 4.74
C MET A 1 -8.44 18.20 3.49
N ASP A 2 -7.76 17.14 3.05
CA ASP A 2 -6.86 17.21 1.90
C ASP A 2 -7.70 17.35 0.63
N VAL A 3 -7.85 18.58 0.14
CA VAL A 3 -8.86 18.95 -0.88
C VAL A 3 -8.55 18.31 -2.23
N ASP A 4 -7.28 18.02 -2.50
CA ASP A 4 -6.80 17.46 -3.76
C ASP A 4 -6.42 15.98 -3.64
N ALA A 5 -6.70 15.34 -2.50
CA ALA A 5 -6.43 13.91 -2.34
C ALA A 5 -7.47 13.07 -3.07
N GLU A 6 -7.06 12.47 -4.20
CA GLU A 6 -7.88 11.48 -4.89
C GLU A 6 -7.69 10.07 -4.33
N LEU A 7 -8.81 9.38 -4.11
CA LEU A 7 -8.80 7.96 -3.78
C LEU A 7 -8.34 7.15 -5.00
N ILE A 8 -7.10 6.72 -4.97
CA ILE A 8 -6.55 5.78 -5.95
C ILE A 8 -6.45 4.38 -5.33
N SER A 9 -6.71 3.34 -6.14
CA SER A 9 -6.54 1.95 -5.70
C SER A 9 -5.13 1.46 -6.00
N MET A 10 -4.64 0.49 -5.20
CA MET A 10 -3.31 -0.09 -5.42
C MET A 10 -3.18 -0.72 -6.81
N ARG A 11 -4.26 -1.27 -7.37
CA ARG A 11 -4.25 -1.79 -8.75
C ARG A 11 -4.05 -0.67 -9.77
N HIS A 12 -4.70 0.47 -9.56
CA HIS A 12 -4.65 1.59 -10.49
C HIS A 12 -3.27 2.27 -10.47
N ILE A 13 -2.72 2.57 -9.29
CA ILE A 13 -1.38 3.17 -9.19
C ILE A 13 -0.28 2.24 -9.76
N LYS A 14 -0.42 0.91 -9.58
CA LYS A 14 0.52 -0.07 -10.17
C LYS A 14 0.50 0.00 -11.69
N LYS A 15 -0.70 0.10 -12.28
CA LYS A 15 -0.86 0.23 -13.73
C LYS A 15 -0.24 1.54 -14.22
N LEU A 16 -0.55 2.65 -13.56
CA LEU A 16 -0.06 3.98 -13.92
C LEU A 16 1.46 4.05 -13.89
N LEU A 17 2.08 3.64 -12.78
CA LEU A 17 3.53 3.67 -12.65
C LEU A 17 4.24 2.77 -13.67
N SER A 18 3.75 1.55 -13.87
CA SER A 18 4.43 0.58 -14.74
C SER A 18 4.18 0.78 -16.24
N ARG A 19 2.95 1.08 -16.65
CA ARG A 19 2.60 1.16 -18.07
C ARG A 19 2.66 2.57 -18.61
N ASP A 20 2.18 3.54 -17.83
CA ASP A 20 1.96 4.89 -18.34
C ASP A 20 3.19 5.78 -18.05
N CYS A 21 3.96 5.48 -16.99
CA CYS A 21 5.15 6.25 -16.60
C CYS A 21 6.48 5.51 -16.79
N GLY A 22 6.47 4.20 -17.09
CA GLY A 22 7.68 3.40 -17.33
C GLY A 22 8.50 3.01 -16.09
N PHE A 23 7.99 3.26 -14.88
CA PHE A 23 8.68 2.92 -13.64
C PHE A 23 8.64 1.41 -13.36
N LYS A 24 9.72 0.90 -12.77
CA LYS A 24 9.77 -0.47 -12.24
C LYS A 24 9.36 -0.49 -10.77
N ILE A 25 8.28 -1.19 -10.48
CA ILE A 25 7.77 -1.38 -9.12
C ILE A 25 8.72 -2.33 -8.38
N ARG A 26 9.27 -1.88 -7.26
CA ARG A 26 10.20 -2.64 -6.41
C ARG A 26 9.47 -3.36 -5.28
N GLU A 27 8.60 -2.65 -4.59
CA GLU A 27 7.87 -3.18 -3.44
C GLU A 27 6.49 -2.53 -3.34
N THR A 28 5.49 -3.30 -2.91
CA THR A 28 4.16 -2.78 -2.57
C THR A 28 3.58 -3.57 -1.41
N GLY A 29 2.76 -2.94 -0.59
CA GLY A 29 2.03 -3.63 0.48
C GLY A 29 0.96 -2.76 1.10
N TYR A 30 0.05 -3.39 1.81
CA TYR A 30 -0.90 -2.70 2.69
C TYR A 30 -0.22 -2.35 4.02
N CYS A 31 -0.55 -1.19 4.55
CA CYS A 31 -0.11 -0.76 5.87
C CYS A 31 -1.13 -1.28 6.89
N SER A 32 -0.81 -2.36 7.57
CA SER A 32 -1.67 -2.88 8.64
C SER A 32 -1.55 -1.98 9.86
N PHE A 33 -2.67 -1.44 10.32
CA PHE A 33 -2.73 -0.74 11.62
C PHE A 33 -3.51 -1.61 12.60
N PHE A 34 -2.81 -2.11 13.63
CA PHE A 34 -3.44 -2.91 14.68
C PHE A 34 -3.61 -2.05 15.95
N PRO A 35 -4.83 -1.90 16.48
CA PRO A 35 -5.05 -1.22 17.77
C PRO A 35 -4.39 -1.99 18.92
N GLU A 36 -4.23 -1.36 20.09
CA GLU A 36 -3.48 -1.92 21.24
C GLU A 36 -3.79 -3.39 21.58
N PRO A 37 -5.05 -3.86 21.59
CA PRO A 37 -5.35 -5.26 21.88
C PRO A 37 -4.79 -6.25 20.84
N LEU A 38 -4.61 -5.79 19.60
CA LEU A 38 -4.18 -6.59 18.45
C LEU A 38 -2.71 -6.33 18.07
N LYS A 39 -1.97 -5.55 18.87
CA LYS A 39 -0.59 -5.15 18.55
C LYS A 39 0.34 -6.33 18.33
N VAL A 40 0.06 -7.49 18.92
CA VAL A 40 0.83 -8.74 18.69
C VAL A 40 0.77 -9.21 17.23
N LEU A 41 -0.31 -8.91 16.51
CA LEU A 41 -0.47 -9.24 15.09
C LEU A 41 0.48 -8.45 14.17
N THR A 42 1.07 -7.35 14.64
CA THR A 42 2.13 -6.64 13.90
C THR A 42 3.33 -7.54 13.61
N LYS A 43 3.59 -8.57 14.41
CA LYS A 43 4.65 -9.55 14.14
C LYS A 43 4.36 -10.41 12.91
N LEU A 44 3.09 -10.55 12.54
CA LEU A 44 2.63 -11.25 11.34
C LEU A 44 2.52 -10.30 10.14
N ASP A 45 2.84 -9.01 10.30
CA ASP A 45 2.74 -8.00 9.25
C ASP A 45 3.45 -8.36 7.93
N PRO A 46 4.62 -9.04 7.90
CA PRO A 46 5.24 -9.48 6.64
C PRO A 46 4.32 -10.33 5.77
N VAL A 47 3.44 -11.12 6.40
CA VAL A 47 2.43 -11.95 5.71
C VAL A 47 1.18 -11.13 5.42
N LEU A 48 0.76 -10.28 6.37
CA LEU A 48 -0.47 -9.51 6.32
C LEU A 48 -0.40 -8.31 5.36
N LYS A 49 0.80 -7.86 4.95
CA LYS A 49 1.01 -6.84 3.89
C LYS A 49 0.31 -7.14 2.57
N LYS A 50 -0.09 -8.40 2.32
CA LYS A 50 -0.83 -8.81 1.10
C LYS A 50 -2.35 -8.70 1.26
N VAL A 51 -2.84 -8.56 2.49
CA VAL A 51 -4.27 -8.52 2.80
C VAL A 51 -4.67 -7.08 3.12
N PRO A 52 -5.78 -6.57 2.59
CA PRO A 52 -6.23 -5.19 2.82
C PRO A 52 -6.85 -5.01 4.21
N PHE A 53 -6.10 -5.29 5.27
CA PHE A 53 -6.54 -5.06 6.66
C PHE A 53 -6.50 -3.59 7.08
N GLY A 54 -5.93 -2.72 6.24
CA GLY A 54 -5.90 -1.26 6.43
C GLY A 54 -6.41 -0.53 5.20
N GLY A 55 -6.88 0.71 5.40
CA GLY A 55 -7.29 1.62 4.32
C GLY A 55 -6.12 2.29 3.59
N GLN A 56 -4.88 1.98 3.97
CA GLN A 56 -3.67 2.59 3.43
C GLN A 56 -2.75 1.53 2.84
N TYR A 57 -2.02 1.91 1.80
CA TYR A 57 -1.03 1.07 1.14
C TYR A 57 0.13 1.91 0.63
N PHE A 58 1.26 1.27 0.35
CA PHE A 58 2.44 1.93 -0.21
C PHE A 58 2.90 1.26 -1.51
N VAL A 59 3.58 2.04 -2.35
CA VAL A 59 4.24 1.58 -3.58
C VAL A 59 5.61 2.25 -3.68
N VAL A 60 6.66 1.45 -3.78
CA VAL A 60 8.03 1.91 -4.06
C VAL A 60 8.35 1.57 -5.50
N ALA A 61 8.74 2.57 -6.28
CA ALA A 61 9.10 2.40 -7.68
C ALA A 61 10.34 3.22 -8.03
N THR A 62 11.11 2.74 -9.00
CA THR A 62 12.29 3.43 -9.54
C THR A 62 12.08 3.71 -11.03
N PRO A 63 12.62 4.82 -11.56
CA PRO A 63 12.65 5.06 -13.00
C PRO A 63 13.30 3.89 -13.77
#